data_AF-A0A3S1EVX6-F1
#
_entry.id   AF-A0A3S1EVX6-F1
#
_cell.length_a   1.000
_cell.length_b   1.000
_cell.length_c   1.000
_cell.angle_alpha   90.00
_cell.angle_beta   90.00
_cell.angle_gamma   90.00
#
_symmetry.space_group_name_H-M   'P 1'
#
loop_
_entity.id
_entity.type
_entity.pdbx_description
1 polymer ?
#
loop_
_entity_poly.entity_id
_entity_poly.type
_entity_poly.pdbx_seq_one_letter_code
_entity_poly.pdbx_strand_id
1 'polypeptide(L)' 'MLHSNAEIRRRIDALGPWFHNMELAGVETAPDHFLGNYPLIKWRKFADAIPADLSGKAVLDIGCNAGFYSIEM' A
#
# COMPACT_ATOMS: atom_id res chain seq x y z
N MET A 1 2.18 17.90 -8.40
CA MET A 1 2.98 17.54 -9.59
C MET A 1 2.73 16.08 -9.87
N LEU A 2 2.48 15.69 -11.11
CA LEU A 2 2.42 14.28 -11.50
C LEU A 2 3.87 13.80 -11.71
N HIS A 3 4.31 12.83 -10.91
CA HIS A 3 5.60 12.17 -11.11
C HIS A 3 5.48 11.18 -12.27
N SER A 4 6.53 11.04 -13.08
CA SER A 4 6.56 9.96 -14.08
C SER A 4 6.74 8.59 -13.40
N ASN A 5 6.29 7.50 -14.02
CA ASN A 5 6.51 6.15 -13.47
C ASN A 5 8.00 5.85 -13.24
N ALA A 6 8.90 6.37 -14.08
CA ALA A 6 10.34 6.23 -13.90
C ALA A 6 10.82 6.99 -12.64
N GLU A 7 10.29 8.19 -12.38
CA GLU A 7 10.61 8.94 -11.17
C GLU A 7 10.06 8.24 -9.92
N ILE A 8 8.83 7.72 -9.99
CA ILE A 8 8.21 6.94 -8.91
C ILE A 8 9.07 5.71 -8.62
N ARG A 9 9.43 4.94 -9.66
CA ARG A 9 10.27 3.75 -9.51
C ARG A 9 11.61 4.07 -8.86
N ARG A 10 12.29 5.12 -9.32
CA ARG A 10 13.56 5.58 -8.72
C ARG A 10 13.41 5.90 -7.24
N ARG A 11 12.31 6.53 -6.84
CA ARG A 11 12.04 6.87 -5.43
C ARG A 11 11.69 5.65 -4.59
N ILE A 12 10.90 4.72 -5.13
CA ILE A 12 10.62 3.43 -4.52
C ILE A 12 11.92 2.69 -4.25
N ASP A 13 12.79 2.57 -5.26
CA ASP A 13 14.07 1.86 -5.14
C ASP A 13 14.99 2.51 -4.10
N ALA A 14 14.98 3.84 -3.99
CA ALA A 14 15.77 4.58 -3.01
C ALA A 14 15.26 4.44 -1.56
N LEU A 15 13.99 4.08 -1.36
CA LEU A 15 13.36 3.93 -0.05
C LEU A 15 13.24 2.47 0.40
N GLY A 16 13.59 1.51 -0.46
CA GLY A 16 13.57 0.10 -0.13
C GLY A 16 14.64 -0.31 0.90
N PRO A 17 14.62 -1.57 1.36
CA PRO A 17 13.75 -2.66 0.92
C PRO A 17 12.30 -2.52 1.43
N TRP A 18 11.34 -2.92 0.60
CA TRP A 18 9.92 -2.85 0.93
C TRP A 18 9.37 -4.23 1.33
N PHE A 19 8.58 -4.26 2.40
CA PHE A 19 7.88 -5.47 2.84
C PHE A 19 6.45 -5.55 2.28
N HIS A 20 5.72 -4.44 2.24
CA HIS A 20 4.41 -4.37 1.60
C HIS A 20 4.56 -4.06 0.12
N ASN A 21 3.84 -4.80 -0.74
CA ASN A 21 3.68 -4.46 -2.14
C ASN A 21 2.46 -3.54 -2.31
N MET A 22 2.72 -2.25 -2.53
CA MET A 22 1.73 -1.20 -2.77
C MET A 22 1.84 -0.73 -4.22
N GLU A 23 0.70 -0.48 -4.87
CA GLU A 23 0.67 0.13 -6.20
C GLU A 23 0.61 1.66 -6.08
N LEU A 24 1.66 2.35 -6.53
CA LEU A 24 1.75 3.81 -6.53
C LEU A 24 1.73 4.31 -7.97
N ALA A 25 0.56 4.74 -8.44
CA ALA A 25 0.32 5.17 -9.82
C ALA A 25 0.82 4.16 -10.87
N GLY A 26 0.47 2.88 -10.69
CA GLY A 26 0.89 1.79 -11.58
C GLY A 26 2.32 1.29 -11.38
N VAL A 27 3.04 1.73 -10.34
CA VAL A 27 4.37 1.23 -9.99
C VAL A 27 4.33 0.53 -8.64
N GLU A 28 4.70 -0.75 -8.63
CA GLU A 28 4.71 -1.59 -7.44
C GLU A 28 5.99 -1.40 -6.60
N THR A 29 5.84 -1.39 -5.26
CA THR A 29 6.98 -1.27 -4.33
C THR A 29 7.76 -2.57 -4.15
N ALA A 30 7.11 -3.73 -4.26
CA ALA A 30 7.73 -5.04 -4.07
C ALA A 30 7.08 -6.12 -4.98
N PRO A 31 7.16 -5.99 -6.31
CA PRO A 31 6.48 -6.91 -7.24
C PRO A 31 6.95 -8.36 -7.13
N ASP A 32 8.23 -8.58 -6.83
CA ASP A 32 8.86 -9.91 -6.74
C ASP A 32 8.95 -10.41 -5.29
N HIS A 33 8.10 -9.92 -4.38
CA HIS A 33 8.16 -10.29 -2.96
C HIS A 33 7.92 -11.80 -2.78
N PHE A 34 8.75 -12.48 -1.98
CA PHE A 34 8.73 -13.94 -1.83
C PHE A 34 7.42 -14.51 -1.23
N LEU A 35 6.62 -13.68 -0.55
CA LEU A 35 5.28 -14.02 -0.06
C LEU A 35 4.15 -13.66 -1.04
N GLY A 36 4.48 -13.23 -2.26
CA GLY A 36 3.56 -12.58 -3.18
C GLY A 36 3.02 -11.25 -2.64
N ASN A 37 1.85 -10.82 -3.12
CA ASN A 37 1.17 -9.64 -2.58
C ASN A 37 0.39 -9.96 -1.30
N TYR A 38 1.13 -10.35 -0.26
CA TYR A 38 0.62 -10.72 1.05
C TYR A 38 -0.34 -9.69 1.70
N PRO A 39 -0.07 -8.37 1.71
CA PRO A 39 -0.99 -7.43 2.35
C PRO A 39 -2.34 -7.35 1.63
N LEU A 40 -2.36 -7.39 0.28
CA LEU A 40 -3.59 -7.40 -0.51
C LEU A 40 -4.38 -8.70 -0.32
N ILE A 41 -3.69 -9.85 -0.25
CA ILE A 41 -4.34 -11.15 0.03
C ILE A 41 -5.05 -11.11 1.39
N LYS A 42 -4.45 -10.46 2.39
CA LYS A 42 -5.08 -10.28 3.69
C LYS A 42 -6.25 -9.29 3.63
N TRP A 43 -6.03 -8.13 3.04
CA TRP A 43 -7.06 -7.08 2.89
C TRP A 43 -8.35 -7.62 2.30
N ARG A 44 -8.26 -8.34 1.16
CA ARG A 44 -9.41 -8.94 0.47
C ARG A 44 -10.25 -9.89 1.33
N LYS A 45 -9.73 -10.38 2.46
CA LYS A 45 -10.45 -11.28 3.37
C LYS A 45 -11.22 -10.57 4.48
N PHE A 46 -10.95 -9.29 4.74
CA PHE A 46 -11.58 -8.57 5.84
C PHE A 46 -12.04 -7.15 5.49
N ALA A 47 -11.74 -6.65 4.28
CA ALA A 47 -12.14 -5.31 3.83
C ALA A 47 -13.65 -5.07 3.98
N ASP A 48 -14.46 -6.12 3.81
CA ASP A 48 -15.91 -6.11 3.98
C ASP A 48 -16.38 -5.86 5.42
N ALA A 49 -15.52 -6.07 6.41
CA ALA A 49 -15.80 -5.75 7.80
C ALA A 49 -15.59 -4.26 8.14
N ILE A 50 -15.01 -3.47 7.23
CA ILE A 50 -14.77 -2.04 7.39
C ILE A 50 -15.86 -1.26 6.63
N PRO A 51 -16.41 -0.17 7.18
CA PRO A 51 -17.35 0.67 6.45
C PRO A 51 -16.75 1.17 5.14
N ALA A 52 -17.52 1.07 4.05
CA ALA A 52 -17.09 1.55 2.73
C ALA A 52 -16.91 3.07 2.63
N ASP A 53 -17.44 3.83 3.60
CA ASP A 53 -17.26 5.28 3.70
C ASP A 53 -16.82 5.63 5.13
N LEU A 54 -15.61 6.16 5.22
CA LEU A 54 -14.99 6.65 6.46
C LEU A 54 -14.98 8.19 6.52
N SER A 55 -15.70 8.89 5.63
CA SER A 55 -15.77 10.35 5.59
C SER A 55 -16.10 10.95 6.96
N GLY A 56 -15.29 11.93 7.38
CA GLY A 56 -15.44 12.60 8.68
C GLY A 56 -15.03 11.76 9.89
N LYS A 57 -14.46 10.56 9.70
CA LYS A 57 -13.85 9.76 10.77
C LYS A 57 -12.36 10.05 10.89
N ALA A 58 -11.85 9.91 12.10
CA ALA A 58 -10.42 9.75 12.35
C ALA A 58 -10.13 8.26 12.50
N VAL A 59 -9.12 7.75 11.78
CA VAL A 59 -8.71 6.34 11.78
C VAL A 59 -7.31 6.24 12.39
N LEU A 60 -7.08 5.20 13.20
CA LEU A 60 -5.79 4.90 13.80
C LEU A 60 -5.27 3.56 13.28
N ASP A 61 -4.15 3.59 12.54
CA ASP A 61 -3.47 2.41 12.01
C ASP A 61 -2.21 2.10 12.85
N ILE A 62 -2.33 1.17 13.79
CA ILE A 62 -1.24 0.80 14.72
C ILE A 62 -0.39 -0.30 14.10
N GLY A 63 0.92 -0.07 14.01
CA GLY A 63 1.83 -1.01 13.35
C GLY A 63 1.71 -0.97 11.83
N CYS A 64 1.39 0.20 11.29
CA CYS A 64 1.07 0.44 9.88
C CYS A 64 2.19 0.06 8.89
N ASN A 65 3.44 -0.12 9.35
CA ASN A 65 4.61 -0.41 8.52
C ASN A 65 4.69 0.61 7.35
N ALA A 66 4.61 0.17 6.11
CA ALA A 66 4.65 1.00 4.92
C ALA A 66 3.34 1.78 4.63
N GLY A 67 2.30 1.61 5.45
CA GLY A 67 1.04 2.33 5.34
C GLY A 67 0.00 1.72 4.39
N PHE A 68 0.14 0.43 4.03
CA PHE A 68 -0.75 -0.24 3.07
C PHE A 68 -2.24 -0.08 3.44
N TYR A 69 -2.63 -0.38 4.67
CA TYR A 69 -4.04 -0.30 5.09
C TYR A 69 -4.54 1.15 5.17
N SER A 70 -3.66 2.10 5.48
CA SER A 70 -4.00 3.53 5.45
C SER A 70 -4.25 4.07 4.04
N ILE A 71 -3.82 3.38 2.99
CA ILE A 71 -4.11 3.73 1.58
C ILE A 71 -5.38 3.03 1.08
N GLU A 72 -5.63 1.81 1.54
CA GLU A 72 -6.82 1.03 1.15
C GLU A 72 -8.11 1.48 1.87
N MET A 73 -7.99 2.06 3.07
CA MET A 73 -9.08 2.67 3.84
C MET A 73 -9.32 4.13 3.43
#